data_AF-A0A6I5CFV2-F1
#
_entry.id   AF-A0A6I5CFV2-F1
#
_cell.length_a   1.000
_cell.length_b   1.000
_cell.length_c   1.000
_cell.angle_alpha   90.00
_cell.angle_beta   90.00
_cell.angle_gamma   90.00
#
_symmetry.space_group_name_H-M   'P 1'
#
loop_
_entity.id
_entity.type
_entity.pdbx_description
1 polymer ?
#
loop_
_entity_poly.entity_id
_entity_poly.type
_entity_poly.pdbx_seq_one_letter_code
_entity_poly.pdbx_strand_id
1 'polypeptide(L)'
;LEGSPAGYELARALVGHGAALARNGRLADAADRLYRGLETAVHCGAEALAVRARAELSAAGLRPLPLRYAQTDTLTAQERRAAEQAAQGHPVAVVAKELRLTEQGVRQLLSSVYRKVGTDAAGLATALETYPRPCP
;
A
#
# COMPACT_ATOMS: atom_id res chain seq x y z
N LEU A 1 8.62 9.58 -11.14
CA LEU A 1 9.34 9.54 -9.84
C LEU A 1 9.28 8.11 -9.34
N GLU A 2 10.07 7.26 -9.98
CA GLU A 2 10.24 5.86 -9.66
C GLU A 2 10.91 5.74 -8.29
N GLY A 3 10.49 4.73 -7.52
CA GLY A 3 10.81 4.49 -6.10
C GLY A 3 11.90 5.36 -5.46
N SER A 4 11.52 6.20 -4.51
CA SER A 4 12.49 6.91 -3.66
C SER A 4 13.51 5.89 -3.12
N PRO A 5 14.83 6.04 -3.39
CA PRO A 5 15.85 5.09 -2.97
C PRO A 5 15.82 4.81 -1.47
N ALA A 6 15.43 5.82 -0.69
CA ALA A 6 15.27 5.72 0.76
C ALA A 6 14.15 4.73 1.17
N GLY A 7 13.05 4.68 0.42
CA GLY A 7 11.94 3.76 0.70
C GLY A 7 12.29 2.31 0.35
N TYR A 8 13.00 2.09 -0.75
CA TYR A 8 13.48 0.76 -1.12
C TYR A 8 14.49 0.21 -0.11
N GLU A 9 15.51 1.00 0.25
CA GLU A 9 16.52 0.57 1.23
C GLU A 9 15.91 0.35 2.62
N LEU A 10 14.95 1.18 3.03
CA LEU A 10 14.21 0.97 4.28
C LEU A 10 13.43 -0.35 4.26
N ALA A 11 12.69 -0.62 3.18
CA ALA A 11 11.95 -1.88 3.02
C ALA A 11 12.90 -3.08 3.07
N ARG A 12 14.03 -3.00 2.35
CA ARG A 12 15.05 -4.05 2.30
C ARG A 12 15.65 -4.31 3.68
N ALA A 13 15.98 -3.26 4.43
CA ALA A 13 16.53 -3.37 5.77
C ALA A 13 15.52 -4.00 6.76
N LEU A 14 14.26 -3.56 6.71
CA LEU A 14 13.19 -4.08 7.56
C LEU A 14 12.92 -5.58 7.30
N VAL A 15 12.82 -5.97 6.02
CA VAL A 15 12.61 -7.38 5.63
C VAL A 15 13.80 -8.25 6.05
N GLY A 16 15.02 -7.79 5.80
CA GLY A 16 16.24 -8.52 6.21
C GLY A 16 16.35 -8.69 7.72
N HIS A 17 16.03 -7.64 8.48
CA HIS A 17 16.07 -7.66 9.94
C HIS A 17 14.97 -8.56 10.53
N GLY A 18 13.75 -8.49 9.99
CA GLY A 18 12.65 -9.37 10.37
C GLY A 18 12.97 -10.84 10.12
N ALA A 19 13.54 -11.17 8.97
CA ALA A 19 13.99 -12.53 8.65
C ALA A 19 15.07 -13.03 9.63
N ALA A 20 16.00 -12.16 10.04
CA ALA A 20 17.01 -12.51 11.04
C ALA A 20 16.40 -12.75 12.43
N LEU A 21 15.41 -11.95 12.84
CA LEU A 21 14.69 -12.14 14.11
C LEU A 21 13.88 -13.45 14.12
N ALA A 22 13.24 -13.80 12.99
CA ALA A 22 12.51 -15.04 12.84
C ALA A 22 13.43 -16.26 13.02
N ARG A 23 14.62 -16.24 12.41
CA ARG A 23 15.65 -17.30 12.60
C ARG A 23 16.14 -17.42 14.05
N ASN A 24 16.11 -16.34 14.82
CA ASN A 24 16.48 -16.31 16.23
C ASN A 24 15.31 -16.63 17.19
N GLY A 25 14.16 -17.08 16.67
CA GLY A 25 12.98 -17.43 17.48
C GLY A 25 12.23 -16.23 18.06
N ARG A 26 12.61 -14.99 17.72
CA ARG A 26 11.94 -13.76 18.17
C ARG A 26 10.77 -13.39 17.27
N LEU A 27 9.77 -14.26 17.21
CA LEU A 27 8.67 -14.18 16.25
C LEU A 27 7.84 -12.88 16.37
N ALA A 28 7.60 -12.37 17.59
CA ALA A 28 6.84 -11.13 17.79
C ALA A 28 7.55 -9.90 17.20
N ASP A 29 8.86 -9.78 17.42
CA ASP A 29 9.66 -8.69 16.86
C ASP A 29 9.87 -8.86 15.34
N ALA A 30 10.01 -10.12 14.89
CA ALA A 30 10.08 -10.43 13.46
C ALA A 30 8.81 -9.98 12.74
N ALA A 31 7.64 -10.24 13.34
CA ALA A 31 6.35 -9.86 12.79
C ALA A 31 6.26 -8.35 12.53
N ASP A 32 6.53 -7.52 13.54
CA ASP A 32 6.49 -6.04 13.41
C ASP A 32 7.37 -5.55 12.25
N ARG A 33 8.60 -6.07 12.16
CA ARG A 33 9.56 -5.66 11.14
C ARG A 33 9.18 -6.14 9.74
N LEU A 34 8.69 -7.37 9.62
CA LEU A 34 8.24 -7.91 8.33
C LEU A 34 6.98 -7.21 7.82
N TYR A 35 6.02 -6.85 8.69
CA TYR A 35 4.84 -6.08 8.29
C TYR A 35 5.21 -4.67 7.82
N ARG A 36 6.03 -3.94 8.58
CA ARG A 36 6.49 -2.60 8.20
C ARG A 36 7.32 -2.62 6.92
N GLY A 37 8.16 -3.66 6.76
CA GLY A 37 8.95 -3.88 5.54
C GLY A 37 8.06 -4.15 4.32
N LEU A 38 7.01 -4.96 4.48
CA LEU A 38 6.03 -5.25 3.44
C LEU A 38 5.23 -4.01 3.04
N GLU A 39 4.75 -3.25 4.02
CA GLU A 39 4.04 -1.98 3.79
C GLU A 39 4.92 -0.99 3.01
N THR A 40 6.15 -0.80 3.47
CA THR A 40 7.12 0.10 2.81
C THR A 40 7.42 -0.38 1.37
N ALA A 41 7.60 -1.69 1.17
CA ALA A 41 7.83 -2.28 -0.15
C ALA A 41 6.65 -2.04 -1.10
N VAL A 42 5.41 -2.19 -0.62
CA VAL A 42 4.21 -1.92 -1.41
C VAL A 42 4.10 -0.43 -1.76
N HIS A 43 4.37 0.46 -0.81
CA HIS A 43 4.32 1.92 -1.03
C HIS A 43 5.38 2.42 -1.99
N CYS A 44 6.59 1.84 -1.99
CA CYS A 44 7.66 2.25 -2.91
C CYS A 44 7.64 1.49 -4.25
N GLY A 45 6.67 0.59 -4.46
CA GLY A 45 6.54 -0.21 -5.69
C GLY A 45 7.54 -1.37 -5.80
N ALA A 46 8.22 -1.73 -4.71
CA ALA A 46 9.21 -2.81 -4.67
C ALA A 46 8.56 -4.18 -4.51
N GLU A 47 7.92 -4.66 -5.57
CA GLU A 47 7.11 -5.89 -5.55
C GLU A 47 7.91 -7.14 -5.16
N ALA A 48 9.15 -7.27 -5.63
CA ALA A 48 10.04 -8.37 -5.23
C ALA A 48 10.33 -8.40 -3.72
N LEU A 49 10.47 -7.23 -3.08
CA LEU A 49 10.64 -7.14 -1.62
C LEU A 49 9.33 -7.46 -0.88
N ALA A 50 8.20 -7.07 -1.43
CA ALA A 50 6.89 -7.38 -0.86
C ALA A 50 6.60 -8.90 -0.89
N VAL A 51 6.90 -9.57 -2.00
CA VAL A 51 6.81 -11.04 -2.12
C VAL A 51 7.72 -11.71 -1.10
N ARG A 52 8.97 -11.24 -0.97
CA ARG A 52 9.92 -11.78 0.01
C ARG A 52 9.40 -11.62 1.45
N ALA A 53 8.90 -10.45 1.83
CA ALA A 53 8.38 -10.21 3.17
C ALA A 53 7.22 -11.16 3.53
N ARG A 54 6.33 -11.43 2.56
CA ARG A 54 5.23 -12.41 2.71
C ARG A 54 5.73 -13.84 2.88
N ALA A 55 6.76 -14.23 2.12
CA ALA A 55 7.39 -15.54 2.24
C ALA A 55 8.02 -15.74 3.63
N GLU A 56 8.75 -14.73 4.13
CA GLU A 56 9.38 -14.77 5.46
C GLU A 56 8.34 -14.84 6.59
N LEU A 57 7.23 -14.08 6.49
CA LEU A 57 6.10 -14.19 7.43
C LEU A 57 5.56 -15.61 7.45
N SER A 58 5.25 -16.16 6.27
CA SER A 58 4.71 -17.51 6.13
C SER A 58 5.67 -18.59 6.68
N ALA A 59 6.97 -18.45 6.39
CA ALA A 59 8.02 -19.36 6.88
C ALA A 59 8.18 -19.31 8.41
N ALA A 60 7.94 -18.16 9.02
CA ALA A 60 7.98 -17.99 10.47
C ALA A 60 6.76 -18.59 11.19
N GLY A 61 5.83 -19.24 10.47
CA GLY A 61 4.56 -19.73 11.03
C GLY A 61 3.63 -18.59 11.47
N LEU A 62 4.06 -17.35 11.26
CA LEU A 62 3.23 -16.18 11.40
C LEU A 62 2.32 -16.23 10.19
N ARG A 63 1.03 -16.45 10.45
CA ARG A 63 0.05 -16.12 9.42
C ARG A 63 0.39 -14.69 9.01
N PRO A 64 0.67 -14.40 7.73
CA PRO A 64 0.56 -13.03 7.29
C PRO A 64 -0.79 -12.62 7.87
N LEU A 65 -0.81 -11.59 8.72
CA LEU A 65 -2.05 -10.96 9.12
C LEU A 65 -2.79 -10.85 7.79
N PRO A 66 -4.12 -11.02 7.76
CA PRO A 66 -4.84 -10.33 6.73
C PRO A 66 -4.46 -8.84 6.94
N LEU A 67 -3.33 -8.43 6.35
CA LEU A 67 -3.17 -7.18 5.70
C LEU A 67 -4.54 -7.01 5.09
N ARG A 68 -5.23 -5.96 5.47
CA ARG A 68 -6.53 -5.58 4.92
C ARG A 68 -6.31 -5.21 3.44
N TYR A 69 -5.88 -6.20 2.67
CA TYR A 69 -5.25 -6.23 1.34
C TYR A 69 -5.55 -7.57 0.64
N ALA A 70 -6.36 -8.46 1.25
CA ALA A 70 -7.30 -9.26 0.43
C ALA A 70 -8.20 -8.35 -0.45
N GLN A 71 -8.23 -7.05 -0.17
CA GLN A 71 -8.68 -5.97 -1.06
C GLN A 71 -7.71 -5.69 -2.22
N THR A 72 -7.15 -6.71 -2.88
CA THR A 72 -6.34 -6.47 -4.08
C THR A 72 -7.23 -5.99 -5.25
N ASP A 73 -8.55 -6.24 -5.19
CA ASP A 73 -9.55 -5.73 -6.15
C ASP A 73 -10.55 -4.73 -5.55
N THR A 74 -10.32 -4.18 -4.36
CA THR A 74 -11.26 -3.19 -3.79
C THR A 74 -10.51 -2.00 -3.21
N LEU A 75 -10.99 -0.80 -3.49
CA LEU A 75 -10.41 0.42 -2.94
C LEU A 75 -10.69 0.52 -1.43
N THR A 76 -9.68 0.90 -0.66
CA THR A 76 -9.88 1.30 0.74
C THR A 76 -10.77 2.54 0.81
N ALA A 77 -11.38 2.82 1.97
CA ALA A 77 -12.25 3.99 2.12
C ALA A 77 -11.52 5.31 1.80
N GLN A 78 -10.24 5.41 2.16
CA GLN A 78 -9.42 6.59 1.89
C GLN A 78 -9.05 6.72 0.41
N GLU A 79 -8.67 5.61 -0.24
CA GLU A 79 -8.44 5.54 -1.68
C GLU A 79 -9.68 5.91 -2.48
N ARG A 80 -10.84 5.38 -2.09
CA ARG A 80 -12.10 5.66 -2.76
C ARG A 80 -12.50 7.14 -2.65
N ARG A 81 -12.35 7.75 -1.47
CA ARG A 81 -12.60 9.20 -1.30
C ARG A 81 -11.67 10.04 -2.16
N ALA A 82 -10.37 9.71 -2.19
CA ALA A 82 -9.42 10.41 -3.07
C ALA A 82 -9.81 10.26 -4.54
N ALA A 83 -10.19 9.05 -4.95
CA ALA A 83 -10.61 8.74 -6.31
C ALA A 83 -11.89 9.48 -6.71
N GLU A 84 -12.89 9.54 -5.83
CA GLU A 84 -14.14 10.26 -6.07
C GLU A 84 -13.91 11.76 -6.25
N GLN A 85 -13.07 12.37 -5.42
CA GLN A 85 -12.75 13.78 -5.57
C GLN A 85 -11.95 14.08 -6.84
N ALA A 86 -10.99 13.21 -7.17
CA ALA A 86 -10.24 13.31 -8.43
C ALA A 86 -11.14 13.14 -9.66
N ALA A 87 -12.09 12.21 -9.64
CA ALA A 87 -13.08 12.01 -10.69
C ALA A 87 -14.02 13.21 -10.86
N GLN A 88 -14.30 13.95 -9.78
CA GLN A 88 -15.03 15.21 -9.81
C GLN A 88 -14.18 16.41 -10.28
N GLY A 89 -12.89 16.21 -10.58
CA GLY A 89 -11.98 17.26 -11.05
C GLY A 89 -11.39 18.13 -9.95
N HIS A 90 -11.45 17.71 -8.67
CA HIS A 90 -10.85 18.48 -7.58
C HIS A 90 -9.31 18.52 -7.71
N PRO A 91 -8.67 19.69 -7.51
CA PRO A 91 -7.23 19.78 -7.46
C PRO A 91 -6.64 18.94 -6.33
N VAL A 92 -5.45 18.37 -6.55
CA VAL A 92 -4.71 17.56 -5.55
C VAL A 92 -4.55 18.29 -4.21
N ALA A 93 -4.37 19.62 -4.22
CA ALA A 93 -4.28 20.44 -3.03
C ALA A 93 -5.57 20.45 -2.18
N VAL A 94 -6.73 20.44 -2.84
CA VAL A 94 -8.04 20.40 -2.15
C VAL A 94 -8.25 19.03 -1.52
N VAL A 95 -7.99 17.97 -2.30
CA VAL A 95 -8.08 16.58 -1.81
C VAL A 95 -7.12 16.33 -0.65
N ALA A 96 -5.91 16.90 -0.70
CA ALA A 96 -4.93 16.82 0.37
C ALA A 96 -5.46 17.44 1.67
N LYS A 97 -6.05 18.63 1.58
CA LYS A 97 -6.66 19.31 2.73
C LYS A 97 -7.82 18.51 3.33
N GLU A 98 -8.70 17.98 2.49
CA GLU A 98 -9.86 17.20 2.96
C GLU A 98 -9.47 15.88 3.62
N LEU A 99 -8.51 15.17 3.03
CA LEU A 99 -8.01 13.90 3.56
C LEU A 99 -6.95 14.09 4.65
N ARG A 100 -6.61 15.33 5.01
CA ARG A 100 -5.52 15.69 5.94
C ARG A 100 -4.19 15.01 5.58
N LEU A 101 -3.91 14.95 4.28
CA LEU A 101 -2.68 14.43 3.70
C LEU A 101 -1.85 15.56 3.09
N THR A 102 -0.61 15.25 2.71
CA THR A 102 0.18 16.09 1.82
C THR A 102 -0.23 15.85 0.37
N GLU A 103 0.02 16.82 -0.51
CA GLU A 103 -0.21 16.64 -1.96
C GLU A 103 0.54 15.42 -2.51
N GLN A 104 1.77 15.20 -2.06
CA GLN A 104 2.55 14.03 -2.44
C GLN A 104 1.90 12.73 -1.95
N GLY A 105 1.34 12.73 -0.74
CA GLY A 105 0.57 11.61 -0.21
C GLY A 105 -0.67 11.31 -1.06
N VAL A 106 -1.38 12.35 -1.50
CA VAL A 106 -2.53 12.19 -2.42
C VAL A 106 -2.10 11.63 -3.77
N ARG A 107 -0.99 12.11 -4.35
CA ARG A 107 -0.47 11.57 -5.62
C ARG A 107 -0.10 10.09 -5.51
N GLN A 108 0.54 9.69 -4.42
CA GLN A 108 0.88 8.27 -4.16
C GLN A 108 -0.38 7.42 -3.95
N LEU A 109 -1.38 7.96 -3.25
CA LEU A 109 -2.65 7.31 -3.03
C LEU A 109 -3.40 7.09 -4.35
N LEU A 110 -3.52 8.13 -5.19
CA LEU A 110 -4.13 8.03 -6.51
C LEU A 110 -3.35 7.10 -7.45
N SER A 111 -2.02 7.11 -7.41
CA SER A 111 -1.21 6.14 -8.16
C SER A 111 -1.52 4.69 -7.76
N SER A 112 -1.77 4.45 -6.48
CA SER A 112 -2.18 3.13 -5.99
C SER A 112 -3.60 2.77 -6.44
N VAL A 113 -4.52 3.74 -6.45
CA VAL A 113 -5.88 3.59 -7.02
C VAL A 113 -5.81 3.21 -8.49
N TYR A 114 -5.07 3.96 -9.31
CA TYR A 114 -4.95 3.70 -10.75
C TYR A 114 -4.43 2.30 -11.03
N ARG A 115 -3.43 1.85 -10.26
CA ARG A 115 -2.92 0.48 -10.37
C ARG A 115 -3.95 -0.58 -9.95
N LYS A 116 -4.75 -0.32 -8.92
CA LYS A 116 -5.79 -1.25 -8.42
C LYS A 116 -7.00 -1.34 -9.36
N VAL A 117 -7.33 -0.25 -10.04
CA VAL A 117 -8.53 -0.12 -10.89
C VAL A 117 -8.19 -0.38 -12.37
N GLY A 118 -6.92 -0.31 -12.75
CA GLY A 118 -6.47 -0.54 -14.13
C GLY A 118 -6.75 0.62 -15.08
N THR A 119 -6.98 1.83 -14.55
CA THR A 119 -7.30 3.03 -15.33
C THR A 119 -6.45 4.22 -14.90
N ASP A 120 -6.36 5.23 -15.77
CA ASP A 120 -5.83 6.54 -15.45
C ASP A 120 -6.92 7.50 -14.94
N ALA A 121 -6.57 8.78 -14.79
CA ALA A 121 -7.50 9.82 -14.34
C ALA A 121 -8.73 9.99 -15.24
N ALA A 122 -8.64 9.70 -16.54
CA ALA A 122 -9.73 9.88 -17.49
C ALA A 122 -10.78 8.78 -17.36
N GLY A 123 -10.36 7.52 -17.19
CA GLY A 123 -11.29 6.40 -16.97
C GLY A 123 -11.70 6.17 -15.51
N LEU A 124 -11.18 6.98 -14.56
CA LEU A 124 -11.43 6.81 -13.13
C LEU A 124 -12.91 6.91 -12.77
N ALA A 125 -13.64 7.87 -13.34
CA ALA A 125 -15.06 8.08 -13.04
C ALA A 125 -15.90 6.84 -13.40
N THR A 126 -15.72 6.30 -14.60
CA THR A 126 -16.41 5.10 -15.08
C THR A 126 -16.02 3.86 -14.27
N ALA A 127 -14.74 3.72 -13.94
CA ALA A 127 -14.29 2.54 -13.21
C ALA A 127 -14.80 2.51 -11.75
N LEU A 128 -14.98 3.68 -11.12
CA LEU A 128 -15.57 3.78 -9.78
C LEU A 128 -17.04 3.33 -9.71
N GLU A 129 -17.77 3.35 -10.81
CA GLU A 129 -19.13 2.81 -10.90
C GLU A 129 -19.15 1.28 -10.83
N THR A 130 -18.07 0.66 -11.32
CA THR A 130 -17.92 -0.80 -11.36
C THR A 130 -17.33 -1.37 -10.07
N TYR A 131 -16.59 -0.55 -9.29
CA TYR A 131 -15.97 -0.96 -8.03
C TYR A 131 -16.95 -0.85 -6.84
N PRO A 132 -17.21 -1.95 -6.10
CA PRO A 132 -18.13 -1.94 -4.97
C PRO A 132 -17.62 -1.01 -3.84
N ARG A 133 -18.54 -0.29 -3.20
CA ARG A 133 -18.20 0.55 -2.05
C ARG A 133 -17.75 -0.34 -0.88
N PRO A 134 -16.65 -0.01 -0.18
CA PRO A 134 -16.31 -0.70 1.05
C PRO A 134 -17.44 -0.45 2.07
N CYS A 135 -17.97 -1.53 2.66
CA CYS A 135 -18.97 -1.42 3.72
C CYS A 135 -18.42 -0.59 4.90
N PRO A 136 -19.27 0.24 5.54
CA PRO A 136 -18.88 1.12 6.65
C PRO A 136 -18.45 0.35 7.89
#